data_AF-A0A1H0SUW1-F1
#
_entry.id   AF-A0A1H0SUW1-F1
#
_cell.length_a   1.000
_cell.length_b   1.000
_cell.length_c   1.000
_cell.angle_alpha   90.00
_cell.angle_beta   90.00
_cell.angle_gamma   90.00
#
_symmetry.space_group_name_H-M   'P 1'
#
loop_
_entity.id
_entity.type
_entity.pdbx_description
1 polymer ?
#
loop_
_entity_poly.entity_id
_entity_poly.type
_entity_poly.pdbx_seq_one_letter_code
_entity_poly.pdbx_strand_id
1 'polypeptide(L)'
;MHIDAAGPGALDGIKCDEDGNLWCGWGSNGSAGANAADLDGVMVFNPQGQPIGHIRLPERCANLVFGGAKRNRLFMAASHSIYALYVETRGAA
;
A
#
# COMPACT_ATOMS: atom_id res chain seq x y z
N MET A 1 9.67 2.21 -17.18
CA MET A 1 8.87 1.19 -16.48
C MET A 1 7.62 1.85 -15.97
N HIS A 2 6.44 1.24 -16.13
CA HIS A 2 5.19 1.73 -15.54
C HIS A 2 4.57 0.61 -14.70
N ILE A 3 3.87 0.98 -13.63
CA ILE A 3 3.05 0.06 -12.83
C ILE A 3 1.59 0.37 -13.17
N ASP A 4 0.86 -0.65 -13.62
CA ASP A 4 -0.58 -0.63 -13.79
C ASP A 4 -1.18 -1.52 -12.70
N ALA A 5 -2.31 -1.11 -12.13
CA ALA A 5 -3.00 -1.91 -11.14
C ALA A 5 -3.57 -3.23 -11.70
N ALA A 6 -3.73 -3.33 -13.03
CA ALA A 6 -4.20 -4.49 -13.77
C ALA A 6 -5.48 -5.12 -13.19
N GLY A 7 -6.64 -4.72 -13.71
CA GLY A 7 -7.94 -5.22 -13.28
C GLY A 7 -8.65 -4.24 -12.35
N PRO A 8 -9.37 -4.70 -11.31
CA PRO A 8 -10.24 -3.83 -10.51
C PRO A 8 -9.51 -3.03 -9.42
N GLY A 9 -8.17 -3.05 -9.36
CA GLY A 9 -7.37 -2.33 -8.38
C GLY A 9 -7.20 -0.84 -8.72
N ALA A 10 -7.00 -0.03 -7.68
CA ALA A 10 -6.61 1.38 -7.77
C ALA A 10 -5.45 1.67 -6.82
N LEU A 11 -4.47 2.42 -7.32
CA LEU A 11 -3.38 2.99 -6.55
C LEU A 11 -3.81 4.33 -5.96
N ASP A 12 -3.45 4.62 -4.71
CA ASP A 12 -3.67 5.92 -4.07
C ASP A 12 -2.34 6.48 -3.54
N GLY A 13 -2.25 6.92 -2.27
CA GLY A 13 -1.00 7.44 -1.70
C GLY A 13 0.18 6.47 -1.80
N ILE A 14 1.36 6.99 -2.12
CA ILE A 14 2.58 6.20 -2.37
C ILE A 14 3.69 6.63 -1.43
N LYS A 15 4.52 5.68 -0.98
CA LYS A 15 5.82 5.90 -0.33
C LYS A 15 6.85 4.90 -0.87
N CYS A 16 8.12 5.22 -0.68
CA CYS A 16 9.24 4.36 -1.03
C CYS A 16 9.95 3.89 0.25
N ASP A 17 10.44 2.65 0.27
CA ASP A 17 11.36 2.17 1.29
C ASP A 17 12.84 2.32 0.87
N GLU A 18 13.76 2.00 1.77
CA GLU A 18 15.21 2.13 1.55
C GLU A 18 15.76 1.17 0.47
N ASP A 19 15.00 0.14 0.11
CA ASP A 19 15.35 -0.83 -0.94
C ASP A 19 14.80 -0.43 -2.32
N GLY A 20 14.05 0.68 -2.40
CA GLY A 20 13.42 1.17 -3.62
C GLY A 20 12.07 0.54 -3.94
N ASN A 21 11.46 -0.21 -3.02
CA ASN A 21 10.12 -0.74 -3.22
C ASN A 21 9.08 0.39 -3.05
N LEU A 22 8.03 0.35 -3.86
CA LEU A 22 6.89 1.25 -3.76
C LEU A 22 5.80 0.63 -2.91
N TRP A 23 5.37 1.36 -1.89
CA TRP A 23 4.27 1.01 -1.00
C TRP A 23 3.09 1.91 -1.32
N CYS A 24 2.00 1.32 -1.81
CA CYS A 24 0.87 2.03 -2.38
C CYS A 24 -0.39 1.73 -1.59
N GLY A 25 -1.16 2.77 -1.22
CA GLY A 25 -2.55 2.61 -0.83
C GLY A 25 -3.29 1.89 -1.95
N TRP A 26 -4.09 0.89 -1.58
CA TRP A 26 -4.68 -0.07 -2.51
C TRP A 26 -6.15 -0.34 -2.15
N GLY A 27 -6.96 -0.52 -3.18
CA GLY A 27 -8.39 -0.82 -3.05
C GLY A 27 -9.07 -0.91 -4.42
N SER A 28 -10.40 -0.95 -4.43
CA SER A 28 -11.18 -1.02 -5.68
C SER A 28 -11.14 0.30 -6.47
N ASN A 29 -11.12 0.18 -7.80
CA ASN A 29 -11.34 1.26 -8.76
C ASN A 29 -12.84 1.50 -9.09
N GLY A 30 -13.75 0.79 -8.43
CA GLY A 30 -15.20 0.86 -8.69
C GLY A 30 -15.70 -0.05 -9.82
N SER A 31 -14.85 -0.93 -10.37
CA SER A 31 -15.27 -1.92 -11.37
C SER A 31 -16.40 -2.81 -10.84
N ALA A 32 -17.47 -2.95 -11.63
CA ALA A 32 -18.60 -3.80 -11.29
C ALA A 32 -18.18 -5.28 -11.16
N GLY A 33 -18.68 -5.96 -10.13
CA GLY A 33 -18.39 -7.38 -9.87
C GLY A 33 -17.08 -7.65 -9.14
N ALA A 34 -16.26 -6.63 -8.87
CA ALA A 34 -15.09 -6.77 -8.01
C ALA A 34 -15.51 -6.77 -6.53
N ASN A 35 -14.94 -7.67 -5.74
CA ASN A 35 -15.06 -7.62 -4.28
C ASN A 35 -14.00 -6.67 -3.73
N ALA A 36 -14.42 -5.49 -3.23
CA ALA A 36 -13.51 -4.49 -2.68
C ALA A 36 -12.66 -5.03 -1.52
N ALA A 37 -13.23 -5.92 -0.70
CA ALA A 37 -12.53 -6.51 0.45
C ALA A 37 -11.32 -7.39 0.05
N ASP A 38 -11.26 -7.87 -1.20
CA ASP A 38 -10.10 -8.61 -1.72
C ASP A 38 -8.97 -7.70 -2.18
N LEU A 39 -9.25 -6.40 -2.33
CA LEU A 39 -8.31 -5.39 -2.80
C LEU A 39 -7.86 -4.46 -1.67
N ASP A 40 -8.63 -4.27 -0.62
CA ASP A 40 -8.34 -3.22 0.36
C ASP A 40 -7.01 -3.42 1.12
N GLY A 41 -6.26 -2.33 1.25
CA GLY A 41 -5.05 -2.27 2.08
C GLY A 41 -3.85 -1.61 1.39
N VAL A 42 -2.66 -2.21 1.48
CA VAL A 42 -1.43 -1.68 0.88
C VAL A 42 -0.81 -2.71 -0.04
N MET A 43 -0.52 -2.34 -1.29
CA MET A 43 0.22 -3.15 -2.26
C MET A 43 1.67 -2.69 -2.32
N VAL A 44 2.61 -3.63 -2.34
CA VAL A 44 4.04 -3.37 -2.40
C VAL A 44 4.60 -3.87 -3.73
N PHE A 45 5.30 -3.01 -4.45
CA PHE A 45 5.94 -3.32 -5.72
C PHE A 45 7.46 -3.17 -5.59
N ASN A 46 8.22 -4.12 -6.15
CA ASN A 46 9.67 -3.99 -6.21
C ASN A 46 10.12 -2.92 -7.24
N PRO A 47 11.42 -2.56 -7.33
CA PRO A 47 11.92 -1.61 -8.31
C PRO A 47 11.70 -2.04 -9.77
N GLN A 48 11.37 -3.30 -10.02
CA GLN A 48 11.00 -3.85 -11.33
C GLN A 48 9.49 -3.75 -11.63
N GLY A 49 8.71 -3.15 -10.73
CA GLY A 49 7.26 -2.98 -10.85
C GLY A 49 6.46 -4.25 -10.59
N GLN A 50 7.07 -5.30 -10.03
CA GLN A 50 6.41 -6.56 -9.72
C GLN A 50 5.79 -6.49 -8.32
N PRO A 51 4.52 -6.93 -8.14
CA PRO A 51 3.92 -6.98 -6.82
C PRO A 51 4.62 -8.06 -5.98
N ILE A 52 5.10 -7.67 -4.79
CA ILE A 52 5.83 -8.53 -3.85
C ILE A 52 5.13 -8.67 -2.49
N GLY A 53 4.06 -7.91 -2.23
CA GLY A 53 3.33 -8.02 -0.98
C GLY A 53 1.99 -7.28 -1.00
N HIS A 54 1.03 -7.79 -0.21
CA HIS A 54 -0.27 -7.16 0.03
C HIS A 54 -0.60 -7.22 1.52
N ILE A 55 -0.62 -6.06 2.18
CA ILE A 55 -1.13 -5.93 3.55
C ILE A 55 -2.63 -5.71 3.44
N ARG A 56 -3.43 -6.72 3.78
CA ARG A 56 -4.89 -6.61 3.78
C ARG A 56 -5.38 -5.78 4.96
N LEU A 57 -6.26 -4.82 4.67
CA LEU A 57 -7.02 -4.05 5.66
C LEU A 57 -8.51 -4.32 5.46
N PRO A 58 -9.36 -4.13 6.49
CA PRO A 58 -10.81 -4.30 6.33
C PRO A 58 -11.48 -3.16 5.55
N GLU A 59 -10.73 -2.15 5.10
CA GLU A 59 -11.22 -0.99 4.36
C GLU A 59 -10.10 -0.35 3.51
N ARG A 60 -10.49 0.39 2.47
CA ARG A 60 -9.57 1.05 1.53
C ARG A 60 -8.54 1.94 2.23
N CYS A 61 -7.26 1.76 1.89
CA CYS A 61 -6.19 2.63 2.37
C CYS A 61 -5.96 3.77 1.36
N ALA A 62 -6.22 5.00 1.78
CA ALA A 62 -6.00 6.17 0.93
C ALA A 62 -4.54 6.65 0.98
N ASN A 63 -3.85 6.53 2.12
CA ASN A 63 -2.47 6.98 2.23
C ASN A 63 -1.70 6.22 3.31
N LEU A 64 -0.38 6.31 3.27
CA LEU A 64 0.52 5.66 4.20
C LEU A 64 1.82 6.46 4.37
N VAL A 65 2.49 6.23 5.50
CA VAL A 65 3.79 6.83 5.81
C VAL A 65 4.61 5.96 6.75
N PHE A 66 5.91 5.87 6.49
CA PHE A 66 6.87 5.30 7.42
C PHE A 66 7.18 6.30 8.53
N GLY A 67 7.07 5.87 9.79
CA GLY A 67 7.35 6.67 10.95
C GLY A 67 7.91 5.86 12.12
N GLY A 68 7.79 6.41 13.33
CA GLY A 68 8.44 5.88 14.52
C GLY A 68 9.95 6.19 14.54
N ALA A 69 10.59 5.99 15.70
CA ALA A 69 11.98 6.38 15.92
C ALA A 69 12.98 5.72 14.95
N LYS A 70 12.65 4.55 14.41
CA LYS A 70 13.48 3.80 13.46
C LYS A 70 12.97 3.87 12.01
N ARG A 71 11.95 4.70 11.73
CA ARG A 71 11.27 4.78 10.42
C ARG A 71 10.73 3.44 9.89
N ASN A 72 10.49 2.48 10.78
CA ASN A 72 10.06 1.11 10.45
C ASN A 72 8.64 0.79 10.96
N ARG A 73 7.87 1.80 11.36
CA ARG A 73 6.45 1.67 11.66
C ARG A 73 5.65 2.29 10.54
N LEU A 74 4.92 1.46 9.79
CA LEU A 74 4.06 1.93 8.72
C LEU A 74 2.70 2.36 9.31
N PHE A 75 2.36 3.63 9.16
CA PHE A 75 1.04 4.16 9.46
C PHE A 75 0.21 4.19 8.18
N MET A 76 -1.05 3.75 8.25
CA MET A 76 -1.96 3.62 7.12
C MET A 76 -3.26 4.34 7.43
N ALA A 77 -3.55 5.40 6.68
CA ALA A 77 -4.80 6.13 6.76
C ALA A 77 -5.83 5.45 5.86
N ALA A 78 -6.73 4.71 6.50
CA ALA A 78 -7.85 4.05 5.85
C ALA A 78 -9.14 4.86 6.08
N SER A 79 -10.25 4.43 5.49
CA SER A 79 -11.49 5.22 5.44
C SER A 79 -11.96 5.74 6.81
N HIS A 80 -12.08 4.87 7.81
CA HIS A 80 -12.61 5.21 9.14
C HIS A 80 -11.60 5.00 10.28
N SER A 81 -10.41 4.47 9.97
CA SER A 81 -9.40 4.10 10.97
C SER A 81 -7.98 4.41 10.51
N ILE A 82 -7.07 4.54 11.49
CA ILE A 82 -5.63 4.53 11.26
C ILE A 82 -5.08 3.19 11.75
N TYR A 83 -4.46 2.44 10.85
CA TYR A 83 -3.75 1.20 11.19
C TYR A 83 -2.25 1.46 11.30
N ALA A 84 -1.56 0.65 12.08
CA ALA A 84 -0.10 0.69 12.12
C ALA A 84 0.50 -0.69 12.34
N LEU A 85 1.58 -0.99 11.62
CA LEU A 85 2.36 -2.22 11.80
C LEU A 85 3.86 -1.93 11.73
N TYR A 86 4.65 -2.74 12.43
CA TYR A 86 6.10 -2.72 12.27
C TYR A 86 6.49 -3.55 11.05
N VAL A 87 7.39 -3.02 10.22
CA VAL A 87 7.96 -3.67 9.04
C VAL A 87 9.47 -3.84 9.21
N GLU A 88 10.03 -4.79 8.47
CA GLU A 88 11.47 -5.10 8.46
C GLU A 88 12.26 -4.28 7.42
N THR A 89 11.73 -3.13 7.00
CA THR A 89 12.41 -2.14 6.17
C THR A 89 12.18 -0.73 6.76
N ARG A 90 12.73 0.31 6.14
CA ARG A 90 12.56 1.70 6.56
C ARG A 90 12.12 2.57 5.40
N GLY A 91 11.40 3.64 5.70
CA GLY A 91 11.08 4.63 4.66
C GLY A 91 12.34 5.27 4.06
N ALA A 92 12.37 5.47 2.75
CA ALA A 92 13.47 6.09 2.01
C ALA A 92 13.83 7.47 2.57
N ALA A 93 15.14 7.78 2.63
CA ALA A 93 15.72 8.97 3.28
C ALA A 93 14.97 10.27 2.98
#